data_AF-A0A509EE67-F1
#
_entry.id   AF-A0A509EE67-F1
#
_cell.length_a   1.000
_cell.length_b   1.000
_cell.length_c   1.000
_cell.angle_alpha   90.00
_cell.angle_beta   90.00
_cell.angle_gamma   90.00
#
_symmetry.space_group_name_H-M   'P 1'
#
loop_
_entity.id
_entity.type
_entity.pdbx_description
1 polymer ?
#
loop_
_entity_poly.entity_id
_entity_poly.type
_entity_poly.pdbx_seq_one_letter_code
_entity_poly.pdbx_strand_id
1 'polypeptide(L)' 'MATDHQQTAADHADKTSAERLERTNALLAAWAACSAAESGPLIEQLEALGYAVRGKSREEVEAVLRSPPTRG' A
#
# COMPACT_ATOMS: atom_id res chain seq x y z
N MET A 1 -40.55 7.55 8.39
CA MET A 1 -39.73 6.33 8.34
C MET A 1 -39.73 5.83 6.91
N ALA A 2 -38.66 6.05 6.14
CA ALA A 2 -38.26 5.30 4.93
C ALA A 2 -37.21 6.10 4.15
N THR A 3 -35.96 6.05 4.60
CA THR A 3 -34.78 6.33 3.76
C THR A 3 -34.05 5.02 3.63
N ASP A 4 -34.59 4.15 2.79
CA ASP A 4 -34.02 2.84 2.53
C ASP A 4 -34.36 2.55 1.07
N HIS A 5 -33.41 2.73 0.14
CA HIS A 5 -33.27 1.92 -1.09
C HIS A 5 -32.33 2.47 -2.18
N GLN A 6 -31.58 3.55 -1.98
CA GLN A 6 -30.63 4.03 -3.02
C GLN A 6 -29.14 3.79 -2.71
N GLN A 7 -28.84 2.95 -1.71
CA GLN A 7 -27.49 2.75 -1.14
C GLN A 7 -26.69 1.57 -1.74
N THR A 8 -27.07 0.99 -2.89
CA THR A 8 -26.57 -0.35 -3.26
C THR A 8 -25.52 -0.37 -4.36
N ALA A 9 -25.67 0.38 -5.46
CA ALA A 9 -24.74 0.25 -6.59
C ALA A 9 -23.44 1.07 -6.44
N ALA A 10 -23.54 2.31 -5.94
CA ALA A 10 -22.38 3.19 -5.76
C ALA A 10 -21.46 2.70 -4.63
N ASP A 11 -22.03 2.27 -3.50
CA ASP A 11 -21.28 1.67 -2.39
C ASP A 11 -20.61 0.34 -2.79
N HIS A 12 -21.27 -0.49 -3.61
CA HIS A 12 -20.62 -1.71 -4.15
C HIS A 12 -19.50 -1.38 -5.16
N ALA A 13 -19.69 -0.39 -6.04
CA ALA A 13 -18.66 0.05 -6.98
C ALA A 13 -17.46 0.68 -6.25
N ASP A 14 -17.69 1.45 -5.18
CA ASP A 14 -16.65 2.02 -4.34
C ASP A 14 -15.87 0.93 -3.59
N LYS A 15 -16.59 -0.02 -2.97
CA LYS A 15 -15.97 -1.18 -2.29
C LYS A 15 -15.11 -2.02 -3.23
N THR A 16 -15.58 -2.32 -4.44
CA THR A 16 -14.78 -3.06 -5.44
C THR A 16 -13.57 -2.27 -5.94
N SER A 17 -13.66 -0.93 -5.96
CA SER A 17 -12.54 -0.06 -6.34
C SER A 17 -11.47 -0.02 -5.24
N ALA A 18 -11.89 0.08 -3.97
CA ALA A 18 -11.03 -0.01 -2.81
C ALA A 18 -10.33 -1.37 -2.72
N GLU A 19 -11.06 -2.47 -2.90
CA GLU A 19 -10.49 -3.84 -2.91
C GLU A 19 -9.46 -4.03 -4.03
N ARG A 20 -9.73 -3.48 -5.23
CA ARG A 20 -8.77 -3.50 -6.34
C ARG A 20 -7.52 -2.68 -6.02
N LEU A 21 -7.69 -1.50 -5.43
CA LEU A 21 -6.58 -0.64 -5.06
C LEU A 21 -5.72 -1.30 -3.97
N GLU A 22 -6.33 -1.89 -2.95
CA GLU A 22 -5.65 -2.65 -1.90
C GLU A 22 -4.85 -3.82 -2.49
N ARG A 23 -5.46 -4.58 -3.41
CA ARG A 23 -4.77 -5.67 -4.10
C ARG A 23 -3.58 -5.17 -4.92
N THR A 24 -3.75 -4.08 -5.68
CA THR A 24 -2.66 -3.48 -6.45
C THR A 24 -1.56 -2.98 -5.54
N ASN A 25 -1.90 -2.33 -4.43
CA ASN A 25 -0.92 -1.86 -3.46
C ASN A 25 -0.12 -3.03 -2.85
N ALA A 26 -0.79 -4.12 -2.48
CA ALA A 26 -0.12 -5.32 -1.97
C ALA A 26 0.89 -5.90 -2.98
N LEU A 27 0.51 -5.98 -4.26
CA LEU A 27 1.41 -6.44 -5.33
C LEU A 27 2.61 -5.51 -5.52
N LEU A 28 2.38 -4.19 -5.51
CA LEU A 28 3.45 -3.19 -5.65
C LEU A 28 4.39 -3.19 -4.44
N ALA A 29 3.86 -3.34 -3.23
CA ALA A 29 4.65 -3.43 -2.00
C ALA A 29 5.55 -4.67 -2.01
N ALA A 30 5.01 -5.83 -2.42
CA ALA A 30 5.78 -7.07 -2.53
C ALA A 30 6.88 -6.96 -3.59
N TRP A 31 6.57 -6.39 -4.75
CA TRP A 31 7.55 -6.15 -5.80
C TRP A 31 8.66 -5.20 -5.33
N ALA A 32 8.28 -4.06 -4.73
CA ALA A 32 9.23 -3.06 -4.24
C ALA A 32 10.13 -3.63 -3.13
N ALA A 33 9.60 -4.46 -2.24
CA ALA A 33 10.39 -5.13 -1.21
C ALA A 33 11.43 -6.10 -1.80
N CYS A 34 11.06 -6.89 -2.81
CA CYS A 34 12.00 -7.72 -3.55
C CYS A 34 13.09 -6.87 -4.21
N SER A 35 12.71 -5.81 -4.93
CA SER A 35 13.67 -4.92 -5.59
C SER A 35 14.59 -4.18 -4.61
N ALA A 36 14.09 -3.84 -3.43
CA ALA A 36 14.86 -3.12 -2.40
C ALA A 36 15.90 -4.03 -1.73
N ALA A 37 15.62 -5.34 -1.61
CA ALA A 37 16.60 -6.32 -1.14
C ALA A 37 17.82 -6.44 -2.07
N GLU A 38 17.62 -6.17 -3.37
CA GLU A 38 18.68 -6.24 -4.39
C GLU A 38 19.29 -4.87 -4.73
N SER A 39 18.69 -3.77 -4.25
CA SER A 39 19.06 -2.41 -4.63
C SER A 39 19.08 -1.45 -3.43
N GLY A 40 20.27 -1.20 -2.90
CA GLY A 40 20.51 -0.19 -1.86
C GLY A 40 19.99 1.22 -2.20
N PRO A 41 20.17 1.73 -3.44
CA PRO A 41 19.62 3.04 -3.84
C PRO A 41 18.10 3.15 -3.69
N LEU A 42 17.36 2.05 -3.90
CA LEU A 42 15.91 2.04 -3.74
C LEU A 42 15.50 2.23 -2.27
N ILE A 43 16.23 1.64 -1.33
CA ILE A 43 16.03 1.85 0.11
C ILE A 43 16.19 3.33 0.48
N GLU A 44 17.20 4.01 -0.08
CA GLU A 44 17.42 5.44 0.19
C GLU A 44 16.28 6.32 -0.35
N GLN A 45 15.77 6.01 -1.54
CA GLN A 45 14.62 6.73 -2.09
C GLN A 45 13.35 6.51 -1.27
N LEU A 46 13.10 5.28 -0.81
CA LEU A 46 11.96 4.98 0.06
C LEU A 46 12.06 5.73 1.40
N GLU A 47 13.24 5.80 2.00
CA GLU A 47 13.50 6.60 3.20
C GLU A 47 13.28 8.11 2.94
N ALA A 48 13.72 8.62 1.79
CA ALA A 48 13.50 10.02 1.40
C ALA A 48 12.00 10.35 1.18
N LEU A 49 11.21 9.35 0.80
CA LEU A 49 9.74 9.44 0.73
C LEU A 49 9.07 9.27 2.10
N GLY A 50 9.84 9.02 3.17
CA GLY A 50 9.32 8.92 4.53
C GLY A 50 8.97 7.51 5.01
N TYR A 51 9.37 6.48 4.26
CA TYR A 51 9.21 5.09 4.68
C TYR A 51 10.41 4.63 5.49
N ALA A 52 10.17 4.20 6.73
CA ALA A 52 11.21 3.59 7.56
C ALA A 52 11.43 2.13 7.13
N VAL A 53 12.33 1.89 6.19
CA VAL A 53 12.65 0.58 5.57
C VAL A 53 14.10 0.13 5.76
N ARG A 54 14.98 1.01 6.23
CA ARG A 54 16.40 0.71 6.44
C ARG A 54 16.60 -0.32 7.56
N GLY A 55 17.40 -1.35 7.27
CA GLY A 55 17.73 -2.42 8.21
C GLY A 55 16.61 -3.44 8.43
N LYS A 56 15.48 -3.31 7.73
CA LYS A 56 14.37 -4.24 7.78
C LYS A 56 14.58 -5.42 6.82
N SER A 57 14.00 -6.56 7.15
CA SER A 57 13.88 -7.69 6.22
C SER A 57 12.96 -7.34 5.07
N ARG A 58 13.01 -8.13 3.99
CA ARG A 58 12.11 -7.97 2.85
C ARG A 58 10.64 -7.96 3.27
N GLU A 59 10.23 -8.90 4.12
CA GLU A 59 8.86 -9.03 4.58
C GLU A 59 8.42 -7.82 5.41
N GLU A 60 9.32 -7.25 6.20
CA GLU A 60 9.08 -6.03 6.97
C GLU A 60 9.00 -4.79 6.08
N VAL A 61 9.82 -4.70 5.02
CA VAL A 61 9.73 -3.64 4.01
C VAL A 61 8.39 -3.70 3.29
N GLU A 62 7.95 -4.89 2.85
CA GLU A 62 6.64 -5.08 2.23
C GLU A 62 5.52 -4.59 3.15
N ALA A 63 5.54 -4.97 4.42
CA ALA A 63 4.52 -4.56 5.38
C ALA A 63 4.46 -3.04 5.58
N VAL A 64 5.61 -2.37 5.57
CA VAL A 64 5.70 -0.90 5.65
C VAL A 64 5.08 -0.25 4.41
N LEU A 65 5.41 -0.75 3.22
CA LEU A 65 4.95 -0.17 1.95
C LEU A 65 3.45 -0.37 1.68
N ARG A 66 2.79 -1.30 2.38
CA ARG A 66 1.33 -1.44 2.34
C ARG A 66 0.59 -0.28 3.00
N SER A 67 1.28 0.49 3.85
CA SER A 67 0.73 1.64 4.54
C SER A 67 1.32 2.93 3.98
N PRO A 68 0.66 4.10 4.14
CA PRO A 68 1.26 5.38 3.79
C PRO A 68 2.53 5.67 4.62
N PRO A 69 3.43 6.55 4.13
CA PRO A 69 4.66 6.90 4.82
C PRO A 69 4.34 7.60 6.15
N THR A 70 5.14 7.31 7.17
CA THR A 70 4.89 7.79 8.54
C THR A 70 5.66 9.08 8.86
N ARG A 71 6.58 9.48 7.99
CA ARG A 71 7.33 10.73 8.09
C ARG A 71 7.12 11.52 6.80
N GLY A 72 6.83 12.81 6.92
CA GLY A 72 6.70 13.75 5.80
C GLY A 72 7.79 14.78 5.86
#